data_AF-A0A541B9Z5-F1
#
_entry.id   AF-A0A541B9Z5-F1
#
_cell.length_a   1.000
_cell.length_b   1.000
_cell.length_c   1.000
_cell.angle_alpha   90.00
_cell.angle_beta   90.00
_cell.angle_gamma   90.00
#
_symmetry.space_group_name_H-M   'P 1'
#
loop_
_entity.id
_entity.type
_entity.pdbx_description
1 polymer ?
#
loop_
_entity_poly.entity_id
_entity_poly.type
_entity_poly.pdbx_seq_one_letter_code
_entity_poly.pdbx_strand_id
1 'polypeptide(L)'
;MRAPRHRCEFRFYEELNDFLAPALRKRTFPHTFDGTPSVKDRIESLGVPHTEVDLVLVDGVSVGFDRLLRGGERVAVYPMFERLDLTGVTRLRPRPLREPRFVLDVHLGRLASYLRLLGFDCSYRNDLDDDELMTISLAESRTLLTRDVGLLGRAALTHGAFVHETDPRRQLREVLDRFQLHSRTRPFTRCARCNGILVRVPGAQVVGQVPAQVAREQSEFSRCPDCGRVYWPGGHLVRLRRRLAEVGVVL
;
A
#
# COMPACT_ATOMS: atom_id res chain seq x y z
N MET A 1 -12.31 -18.42 -40.51
CA MET A 1 -11.34 -17.33 -40.78
C MET A 1 -10.79 -16.84 -39.46
N ARG A 2 -9.46 -16.80 -39.29
CA ARG A 2 -8.83 -16.24 -38.07
C ARG A 2 -8.97 -14.71 -38.13
N ALA A 3 -9.45 -14.09 -37.05
CA ALA A 3 -9.56 -12.64 -36.96
C ALA A 3 -8.19 -11.97 -37.24
N PRO A 4 -8.16 -10.75 -37.79
CA PRO A 4 -6.90 -10.04 -38.00
C PRO A 4 -6.20 -9.82 -36.66
N ARG A 5 -4.89 -10.15 -36.62
CA ARG A 5 -4.03 -9.88 -35.47
C ARG A 5 -3.66 -8.40 -35.47
N HIS A 6 -4.10 -7.69 -34.45
CA HIS A 6 -3.72 -6.31 -34.19
C HIS A 6 -2.40 -6.27 -33.42
N ARG A 7 -1.62 -5.20 -33.60
CA ARG A 7 -0.33 -5.00 -32.92
C ARG A 7 -0.25 -3.58 -32.38
N CYS A 8 0.13 -3.43 -31.12
CA CYS A 8 0.45 -2.15 -30.47
C CYS A 8 1.86 -2.20 -29.88
N GLU A 9 2.35 -1.06 -29.41
CA GLU A 9 3.57 -0.98 -28.61
C GLU A 9 3.24 -0.64 -27.16
N PHE A 10 3.88 -1.32 -26.20
CA PHE A 10 3.75 -1.03 -24.78
C PHE A 10 5.08 -0.58 -24.17
N ARG A 11 5.00 0.37 -23.24
CA ARG A 11 6.10 0.80 -22.37
C ARG A 11 5.59 0.93 -20.94
N PHE A 12 6.20 0.21 -20.00
CA PHE A 12 5.89 0.29 -18.58
C PHE A 12 7.00 1.01 -17.81
N TYR A 13 6.64 1.93 -16.92
CA TYR A 13 7.60 2.77 -16.19
C TYR A 13 7.80 2.31 -14.75
N GLU A 14 8.97 2.65 -14.19
CA GLU A 14 9.38 2.41 -12.79
C GLU A 14 9.04 1.00 -12.27
N GLU A 15 8.38 0.89 -11.11
CA GLU A 15 8.07 -0.35 -10.40
C GLU A 15 7.16 -1.29 -11.18
N LEU A 16 6.41 -0.80 -12.19
CA LEU A 16 5.59 -1.68 -13.04
C LEU A 16 6.43 -2.72 -13.80
N ASN A 17 7.72 -2.46 -13.98
CA ASN A 17 8.63 -3.40 -14.62
C ASN A 17 8.88 -4.66 -13.78
N ASP A 18 8.61 -4.62 -12.47
CA ASP A 18 8.81 -5.79 -11.61
C ASP A 18 7.80 -6.91 -11.91
N PHE A 19 6.61 -6.55 -12.41
CA PHE A 19 5.57 -7.51 -12.83
C PHE A 19 5.84 -8.13 -14.20
N LEU A 20 6.68 -7.49 -15.04
CA LEU A 20 6.93 -7.96 -16.39
C LEU A 20 8.01 -9.04 -16.44
N ALA A 21 7.93 -9.89 -17.47
CA ALA A 21 9.01 -10.80 -17.84
C ALA A 21 10.32 -10.03 -18.08
N PRO A 22 11.50 -10.54 -17.68
CA PRO A 22 12.77 -9.81 -17.75
C PRO A 22 13.09 -9.20 -19.11
N ALA A 23 12.74 -9.89 -20.20
CA ALA A 23 12.97 -9.43 -21.57
C ALA A 23 12.18 -8.17 -21.96
N LEU A 24 11.06 -7.88 -21.27
CA LEU A 24 10.16 -6.76 -21.56
C LEU A 24 10.46 -5.54 -20.68
N ARG A 25 11.28 -5.70 -19.64
CA ARG A 25 11.56 -4.65 -18.67
C ARG A 25 12.33 -3.49 -19.29
N LYS A 26 11.98 -2.28 -18.85
CA LYS A 26 12.64 -1.00 -19.12
C LYS A 26 12.80 -0.66 -20.60
N ARG A 27 11.95 -1.24 -21.47
CA ARG A 27 11.95 -0.98 -22.92
C ARG A 27 10.54 -0.90 -23.49
N THR A 28 10.43 -0.35 -24.69
CA THR A 28 9.22 -0.45 -25.52
C THR A 28 9.23 -1.80 -26.23
N PHE A 29 8.09 -2.49 -26.26
CA PHE A 29 7.97 -3.79 -26.93
C PHE A 29 6.64 -3.91 -27.67
N PRO A 30 6.60 -4.68 -28.78
CA PRO A 30 5.35 -4.95 -29.48
C PRO A 30 4.50 -5.96 -28.72
N HIS A 31 3.19 -5.75 -28.71
CA HIS A 31 2.20 -6.68 -28.16
C HIS A 31 1.09 -6.93 -29.18
N THR A 32 0.72 -8.20 -29.38
CA THR A 32 -0.29 -8.60 -30.36
C THR A 32 -1.51 -9.17 -29.69
N PHE A 33 -2.69 -8.86 -30.22
CA PHE A 33 -3.97 -9.37 -29.73
C PHE A 33 -4.99 -9.51 -30.85
N ASP A 34 -6.07 -10.24 -30.54
CA ASP A 34 -7.22 -10.41 -31.41
C ASP A 34 -8.37 -9.53 -30.92
N GLY A 35 -9.22 -9.05 -31.84
CA GLY A 35 -10.37 -8.20 -31.51
C GLY A 35 -9.97 -6.80 -31.01
N THR A 36 -10.84 -6.20 -30.17
CA THR A 36 -10.64 -4.86 -29.61
C THR A 36 -10.68 -4.89 -28.08
N PRO A 37 -9.67 -5.49 -27.41
CA PRO A 37 -9.62 -5.56 -25.95
C PRO A 37 -9.48 -4.16 -25.34
N SER A 38 -9.90 -4.03 -24.08
CA SER A 38 -9.60 -2.82 -23.33
C SER A 38 -8.11 -2.75 -22.99
N VAL A 39 -7.60 -1.54 -22.76
CA VAL A 39 -6.21 -1.34 -22.33
C VAL A 39 -5.95 -2.03 -20.98
N LYS A 40 -6.95 -2.06 -20.09
CA LYS A 40 -6.90 -2.79 -18.81
C LYS A 40 -6.66 -4.28 -19.03
N ASP A 41 -7.45 -4.92 -19.88
CA ASP A 41 -7.30 -6.36 -20.15
C ASP A 41 -5.89 -6.69 -20.65
N ARG A 42 -5.29 -5.80 -21.44
CA ARG A 42 -3.92 -6.00 -21.95
C ARG A 42 -2.87 -5.80 -20.88
N ILE A 43 -2.99 -4.75 -20.07
CA ILE A 43 -2.12 -4.50 -18.91
C ILE A 43 -2.13 -5.71 -17.97
N GLU A 44 -3.32 -6.22 -17.62
CA GLU A 44 -3.46 -7.38 -16.73
C GLU A 44 -2.93 -8.67 -17.37
N SER A 45 -3.15 -8.86 -18.68
CA SER A 45 -2.59 -10.01 -19.41
C SER A 45 -1.05 -10.02 -19.47
N LEU A 46 -0.42 -8.85 -19.28
CA LEU A 46 1.03 -8.70 -19.17
C LEU A 46 1.54 -8.88 -17.73
N GLY A 47 0.65 -9.16 -16.78
CA GLY A 47 0.96 -9.46 -15.39
C GLY A 47 0.88 -8.26 -14.44
N VAL A 48 0.59 -7.05 -14.95
CA VAL A 48 0.52 -5.83 -14.15
C VAL A 48 -0.90 -5.66 -13.58
N PRO A 49 -1.09 -5.64 -12.26
CA PRO A 49 -2.40 -5.34 -11.68
C PRO A 49 -2.84 -3.93 -12.02
N HIS A 50 -4.12 -3.74 -12.38
CA HIS A 50 -4.65 -2.42 -12.64
C HIS A 50 -4.57 -1.49 -11.41
N THR A 51 -4.55 -2.04 -10.20
CA THR A 51 -4.36 -1.29 -8.95
C THR A 51 -2.94 -0.75 -8.77
N GLU A 52 -1.96 -1.14 -9.58
CA GLU A 52 -0.63 -0.54 -9.58
C GLU A 52 -0.51 0.63 -10.56
N VAL A 53 -1.47 0.76 -11.48
CA VAL A 53 -1.45 1.76 -12.55
C VAL A 53 -2.21 3.02 -12.13
N ASP A 54 -1.63 4.17 -12.43
CA ASP A 54 -2.24 5.48 -12.16
C ASP A 54 -2.43 6.33 -13.42
N LEU A 55 -1.57 6.18 -14.43
CA LEU A 55 -1.73 6.87 -15.71
C LEU A 55 -1.48 5.93 -16.89
N VAL A 56 -2.39 5.98 -17.86
CA VAL A 56 -2.24 5.34 -19.17
C VAL A 56 -2.30 6.43 -20.24
N LEU A 57 -1.27 6.49 -21.08
CA LEU A 57 -1.25 7.31 -22.28
C LEU A 57 -1.35 6.41 -23.51
N VAL A 58 -2.30 6.71 -24.38
CA VAL A 58 -2.42 6.11 -25.71
C VAL A 58 -2.11 7.20 -26.73
N ASP A 59 -1.01 7.04 -27.46
CA ASP A 59 -0.49 8.01 -28.42
C ASP A 59 -0.32 9.43 -27.79
N GLY A 60 0.12 9.46 -26.54
CA GLY A 60 0.33 10.69 -25.77
C GLY A 60 -0.92 11.26 -25.10
N VAL A 61 -2.10 10.66 -25.32
CA VAL A 61 -3.36 11.13 -24.73
C VAL A 61 -3.72 10.29 -23.51
N SER A 62 -4.04 10.96 -22.39
CA SER A 62 -4.52 10.29 -21.16
C SER A 62 -5.88 9.63 -21.39
N VAL A 63 -6.00 8.35 -21.04
CA VAL A 63 -7.21 7.54 -21.25
C VAL A 63 -7.61 6.77 -19.98
N GLY A 64 -8.87 6.36 -19.94
CA GLY A 64 -9.40 5.43 -18.94
C GLY A 64 -9.06 3.96 -19.26
N PHE A 65 -9.30 3.07 -18.30
CA PHE A 65 -9.12 1.63 -18.45
C PHE A 65 -10.03 0.97 -19.50
N ASP A 66 -11.17 1.60 -19.77
CA ASP A 66 -12.19 1.20 -20.75
C ASP A 66 -11.78 1.47 -22.21
N ARG A 67 -10.67 2.20 -22.45
CA ARG A 67 -10.17 2.49 -23.80
C ARG A 67 -9.89 1.20 -24.56
N LEU A 68 -10.62 0.99 -25.65
CA LEU A 68 -10.40 -0.13 -26.57
C LEU A 68 -9.20 0.13 -27.49
N LEU A 69 -8.38 -0.91 -27.69
CA LEU A 69 -7.26 -0.91 -28.61
C LEU A 69 -7.67 -1.46 -29.98
N ARG A 70 -7.15 -0.88 -31.06
CA ARG A 70 -7.47 -1.21 -32.46
C ARG A 70 -6.25 -1.62 -33.29
N GLY A 71 -5.04 -1.47 -32.76
CA GLY A 71 -3.78 -1.72 -33.45
C GLY A 71 -3.14 -0.44 -33.97
N GLY A 72 -1.82 -0.38 -33.88
CA GLY A 72 -0.98 0.76 -34.26
C GLY A 72 -0.65 1.71 -33.10
N GLU A 73 -1.37 1.63 -31.97
CA GLU A 73 -1.19 2.54 -30.85
C GLU A 73 0.12 2.32 -30.09
N ARG A 74 0.64 3.41 -29.52
CA ARG A 74 1.71 3.42 -28.52
C ARG A 74 1.11 3.64 -27.14
N VAL A 75 1.21 2.63 -26.28
CA VAL A 75 0.67 2.63 -24.92
C VAL A 75 1.80 2.81 -23.91
N ALA A 76 1.78 3.91 -23.18
CA ALA A 76 2.67 4.16 -22.05
C ALA A 76 1.89 4.02 -20.74
N VAL A 77 2.40 3.17 -19.84
CA VAL A 77 1.73 2.80 -18.58
C VAL A 77 2.63 3.20 -17.42
N TYR A 78 2.07 4.00 -16.53
CA TYR A 78 2.79 4.61 -15.43
C TYR A 78 2.22 4.14 -14.09
N PRO A 79 3.09 3.82 -13.11
CA PRO A 79 2.65 3.42 -11.80
C PRO A 79 2.05 4.58 -11.02
N MET A 80 1.55 4.25 -9.84
CA MET A 80 1.12 5.19 -8.81
C MET A 80 2.22 6.17 -8.42
N PHE A 81 2.08 7.41 -8.90
CA PHE A 81 2.93 8.52 -8.47
C PHE A 81 2.13 9.47 -7.59
N GLU A 82 2.26 9.37 -6.26
CA GLU A 82 1.69 10.45 -5.43
C GLU A 82 2.60 11.68 -5.39
N ARG A 83 3.92 11.52 -5.61
CA ARG A 83 4.91 12.63 -5.53
C ARG A 83 4.73 13.73 -6.58
N LEU A 84 3.97 13.46 -7.63
CA LEU A 84 3.64 14.43 -8.68
C LEU A 84 2.15 14.70 -8.59
N ASP A 85 1.77 15.97 -8.47
CA ASP A 85 0.36 16.35 -8.56
C ASP A 85 -0.12 16.14 -10.01
N LEU A 86 -0.69 14.97 -10.28
CA LEU A 86 -1.29 14.61 -11.57
C LEU A 86 -2.78 14.97 -11.62
N THR A 87 -3.27 15.85 -10.73
CA THR A 87 -4.67 16.28 -10.76
C THR A 87 -5.03 16.89 -12.12
N GLY A 88 -6.09 16.36 -12.73
CA GLY A 88 -6.53 16.76 -14.08
C GLY A 88 -5.90 15.96 -15.24
N VAL A 89 -4.81 15.22 -15.01
CA VAL A 89 -4.18 14.33 -16.00
C VAL A 89 -4.58 12.86 -15.77
N THR A 90 -4.63 12.41 -14.51
CA THR A 90 -5.06 11.04 -14.16
C THR A 90 -6.58 10.88 -14.33
N ARG A 91 -6.98 9.88 -15.12
CA ARG A 91 -8.40 9.53 -15.39
C ARG A 91 -8.81 8.17 -14.80
N LEU A 92 -7.89 7.46 -14.14
CA LEU A 92 -8.10 6.09 -13.68
C LEU A 92 -8.73 5.99 -12.29
N ARG A 93 -8.60 7.02 -11.44
CA ARG A 93 -9.09 7.00 -10.07
C ARG A 93 -9.80 8.29 -9.65
N PRO A 94 -10.82 8.19 -8.77
CA PRO A 94 -11.26 9.34 -8.00
C PRO A 94 -10.16 9.73 -7.00
N ARG A 95 -9.77 11.01 -7.01
CA ARG A 95 -8.89 11.79 -6.09
C ARG A 95 -8.16 11.05 -4.94
N PRO A 96 -6.89 11.39 -4.64
CA PRO A 96 -6.12 10.77 -3.54
C PRO A 96 -6.90 10.77 -2.21
N LEU A 97 -6.87 9.64 -1.51
CA LEU A 97 -7.60 9.42 -0.27
C LEU A 97 -7.16 10.45 0.78
N ARG A 98 -8.08 11.33 1.19
CA ARG A 98 -7.81 12.43 2.13
C ARG A 98 -7.29 11.91 3.48
N GLU A 99 -7.73 10.72 3.90
CA GLU A 99 -7.29 10.01 5.10
C GLU A 99 -6.84 8.58 4.74
N PRO A 100 -5.53 8.31 4.66
CA PRO A 100 -5.01 7.00 4.28
C PRO A 100 -5.28 5.98 5.38
N ARG A 101 -6.09 4.97 5.05
CA ARG A 101 -6.38 3.80 5.90
C ARG A 101 -5.97 2.55 5.15
N PHE A 102 -5.42 1.59 5.87
CA PHE A 102 -4.88 0.37 5.28
C PHE A 102 -5.59 -0.86 5.81
N VAL A 103 -5.69 -1.86 4.95
CA VAL A 103 -5.87 -3.26 5.34
C VAL A 103 -4.68 -4.03 4.80
N LEU A 104 -4.09 -4.88 5.63
CA LEU A 104 -2.86 -5.59 5.29
C LEU A 104 -3.10 -7.09 5.23
N ASP A 105 -2.53 -7.71 4.20
CA ASP A 105 -2.37 -9.14 4.05
C ASP A 105 -1.71 -9.78 5.30
N VAL A 106 -2.09 -11.03 5.61
CA VAL A 106 -1.61 -11.82 6.75
C VAL A 106 -0.07 -11.88 6.86
N HIS A 107 0.65 -11.79 5.74
CA HIS A 107 2.11 -11.82 5.70
C HIS A 107 2.78 -10.49 6.11
N LEU A 108 2.01 -9.40 6.27
CA LEU A 108 2.51 -8.06 6.52
C LEU A 108 2.30 -7.59 7.97
N GLY A 109 2.16 -8.52 8.93
CA GLY A 109 1.85 -8.19 10.33
C GLY A 109 2.88 -7.29 11.03
N ARG A 110 4.16 -7.39 10.68
CA ARG A 110 5.20 -6.48 11.20
C ARG A 110 5.06 -5.08 10.63
N LEU A 111 4.77 -4.95 9.34
CA LEU A 111 4.47 -3.67 8.71
C LEU A 111 3.22 -3.03 9.33
N ALA A 112 2.16 -3.82 9.55
CA ALA A 112 0.94 -3.35 10.22
C ALA A 112 1.26 -2.77 11.61
N SER A 113 2.10 -3.48 12.38
CA SER A 113 2.54 -3.02 13.70
C SER A 113 3.30 -1.70 13.63
N TYR A 114 4.18 -1.51 12.64
CA TYR A 114 4.93 -0.27 12.46
C TYR A 114 4.05 0.90 12.03
N LEU A 115 3.15 0.70 11.06
CA LEU A 115 2.22 1.73 10.61
C LEU A 115 1.33 2.21 11.77
N ARG A 116 0.82 1.27 12.58
CA ARG A 116 0.05 1.59 13.81
C ARG A 116 0.88 2.39 14.81
N LEU A 117 2.15 2.03 15.01
CA LEU A 117 3.05 2.78 15.89
C LEU A 117 3.30 4.21 15.41
N LEU A 118 3.26 4.45 14.09
CA LEU A 118 3.30 5.78 13.50
C LEU A 118 1.94 6.51 13.48
N GLY A 119 0.89 5.88 14.01
CA GLY A 119 -0.44 6.49 14.16
C GLY A 119 -1.39 6.25 12.98
N PHE A 120 -1.02 5.45 11.99
CA PHE A 120 -1.89 5.14 10.87
C PHE A 120 -2.94 4.10 11.22
N ASP A 121 -4.13 4.26 10.64
CA ASP A 121 -5.23 3.30 10.79
C ASP A 121 -4.99 2.08 9.92
N CYS A 122 -4.69 0.95 10.54
CA CYS A 122 -4.36 -0.29 9.84
C CYS A 122 -5.14 -1.47 10.40
N SER A 123 -6.01 -2.06 9.58
CA SER A 123 -6.66 -3.33 9.86
C SER A 123 -5.70 -4.48 9.49
N TYR A 124 -5.59 -5.44 10.40
CA TYR A 124 -4.78 -6.65 10.22
C TYR A 124 -5.26 -7.67 11.27
N ARG A 125 -5.60 -8.87 10.80
CA ARG A 125 -5.68 -10.09 11.60
C ARG A 125 -4.95 -11.20 10.85
N ASN A 126 -4.38 -12.15 11.59
CA ASN A 126 -3.55 -13.22 11.03
C ASN A 126 -4.36 -14.42 10.49
N ASP A 127 -5.68 -14.34 10.58
CA ASP A 127 -6.66 -15.35 10.19
C ASP A 127 -7.59 -14.87 9.06
N LEU A 128 -7.33 -13.69 8.48
CA LEU A 128 -8.10 -13.18 7.35
C LEU A 128 -7.83 -14.00 6.09
N ASP A 129 -8.89 -14.39 5.40
CA ASP A 129 -8.79 -14.85 4.01
C ASP A 129 -8.85 -13.68 3.01
N ASP A 130 -8.61 -13.98 1.74
CA ASP A 130 -8.62 -12.99 0.67
C ASP A 130 -9.99 -12.31 0.49
N ASP A 131 -11.09 -13.03 0.69
CA ASP A 131 -12.45 -12.51 0.50
C ASP A 131 -12.82 -11.54 1.63
N GLU A 132 -12.39 -11.82 2.85
CA GLU A 132 -12.48 -10.91 3.98
C GLU A 132 -11.60 -9.66 3.79
N LEU A 133 -10.36 -9.81 3.31
CA LEU A 133 -9.48 -8.67 2.99
C LEU A 133 -10.14 -7.72 1.97
N MET A 134 -10.73 -8.30 0.92
CA MET A 134 -11.48 -7.57 -0.10
C MET A 134 -12.71 -6.87 0.51
N THR A 135 -13.49 -7.59 1.31
CA THR A 135 -14.69 -7.07 1.97
C THR A 135 -14.34 -5.86 2.84
N ILE A 136 -13.29 -5.96 3.66
CA ILE A 136 -12.81 -4.87 4.51
C ILE A 136 -12.32 -3.70 3.65
N SER A 137 -11.51 -3.96 2.62
CA SER A 137 -10.99 -2.94 1.72
C SER A 137 -12.11 -2.11 1.10
N LEU A 138 -13.16 -2.77 0.60
CA LEU A 138 -14.28 -2.12 -0.08
C LEU A 138 -15.24 -1.43 0.89
N ALA A 139 -15.68 -2.13 1.92
CA ALA A 139 -16.65 -1.60 2.89
C ALA A 139 -16.09 -0.40 3.67
N GLU A 140 -14.81 -0.43 4.01
CA GLU A 140 -14.16 0.62 4.78
C GLU A 140 -13.29 1.55 3.91
N SER A 141 -13.32 1.44 2.58
CA SER A 141 -12.49 2.24 1.67
C SER A 141 -11.02 2.29 2.13
N ARG A 142 -10.44 1.12 2.42
CA ARG A 142 -9.04 0.95 2.84
C ARG A 142 -8.20 0.50 1.66
N THR A 143 -7.01 1.05 1.53
CA THR A 143 -6.01 0.54 0.59
C THR A 143 -5.51 -0.81 1.08
N LEU A 144 -5.66 -1.84 0.24
CA LEU A 144 -5.13 -3.17 0.50
C LEU A 144 -3.63 -3.21 0.19
N LEU A 145 -2.82 -3.46 1.21
CA LEU A 145 -1.39 -3.73 1.05
C LEU A 145 -1.18 -5.24 1.01
N THR A 146 -0.56 -5.73 -0.05
CA THR A 146 -0.28 -7.17 -0.23
C THR A 146 0.98 -7.36 -1.06
N ARG A 147 1.53 -8.58 -1.00
CA ARG A 147 2.56 -9.07 -1.90
C ARG A 147 2.01 -10.10 -2.89
N ASP A 148 0.69 -10.28 -2.93
CA ASP A 148 0.00 -11.16 -3.85
C ASP A 148 -0.58 -10.36 -5.02
N VAL A 149 -0.03 -10.63 -6.21
CA VAL A 149 -0.47 -10.03 -7.48
C VAL A 149 -1.89 -10.49 -7.83
N GLY A 150 -2.27 -11.72 -7.50
CA GLY A 150 -3.60 -12.27 -7.77
C GLY A 150 -4.69 -11.54 -6.99
N LEU A 151 -4.42 -11.17 -5.75
CA LEU A 151 -5.33 -10.37 -4.93
C LEU A 151 -5.51 -8.96 -5.50
N LEU A 152 -4.43 -8.34 -5.98
CA LEU A 152 -4.46 -7.03 -6.65
C LEU A 152 -5.16 -7.04 -8.01
N GLY A 153 -5.16 -8.19 -8.70
CA GLY A 153 -5.82 -8.36 -9.99
C GLY A 153 -7.35 -8.50 -9.92
N ARG A 154 -7.94 -8.61 -8.71
CA ARG A 154 -9.38 -8.78 -8.56
C ARG A 154 -10.14 -7.54 -9.02
N ALA A 155 -11.05 -7.71 -9.99
CA ALA A 155 -11.76 -6.60 -10.64
C ALA A 155 -12.55 -5.68 -9.69
N ALA A 156 -12.99 -6.21 -8.54
CA ALA A 156 -13.72 -5.42 -7.54
C ALA A 156 -12.79 -4.50 -6.73
N LEU A 157 -11.48 -4.78 -6.67
CA LEU A 157 -10.54 -4.02 -5.83
C LEU A 157 -10.31 -2.65 -6.45
N THR A 158 -10.68 -1.59 -5.72
CA THR A 158 -10.50 -0.22 -6.22
C THR A 158 -9.18 0.39 -5.77
N HIS A 159 -8.70 0.01 -4.57
CA HIS A 159 -7.50 0.55 -3.95
C HIS A 159 -6.63 -0.58 -3.41
N GLY A 160 -5.58 -0.91 -4.16
CA GLY A 160 -4.54 -1.86 -3.74
C GLY A 160 -3.16 -1.28 -4.00
N ALA A 161 -2.17 -1.78 -3.27
CA ALA A 161 -0.76 -1.53 -3.52
C ALA A 161 0.09 -2.77 -3.24
N PHE A 162 0.95 -3.10 -4.20
CA PHE A 162 1.97 -4.13 -4.05
C PHE A 162 3.10 -3.64 -3.15
N VAL A 163 3.55 -4.47 -2.22
CA VAL A 163 4.69 -4.19 -1.33
C VAL A 163 5.94 -4.89 -1.86
N HIS A 164 6.83 -4.15 -2.51
CA HIS A 164 8.02 -4.71 -3.17
C HIS A 164 9.06 -5.23 -2.16
N GLU A 165 9.29 -4.50 -1.07
CA GLU A 165 10.30 -4.82 -0.07
C GLU A 165 9.92 -6.02 0.81
N THR A 166 10.92 -6.82 1.18
CA THR A 166 10.74 -8.00 2.05
C THR A 166 11.13 -7.72 3.51
N ASP A 167 12.06 -6.80 3.76
CA ASP A 167 12.41 -6.37 5.12
C ASP A 167 11.30 -5.45 5.66
N PRO A 168 10.65 -5.75 6.80
CA PRO A 168 9.52 -4.96 7.29
C PRO A 168 9.81 -3.49 7.57
N ARG A 169 11.08 -3.12 7.82
CA ARG A 169 11.46 -1.72 8.02
C ARG A 169 11.57 -1.00 6.68
N ARG A 170 12.08 -1.68 5.65
CA ARG A 170 12.08 -1.16 4.28
C ARG A 170 10.67 -1.09 3.69
N GLN A 171 9.81 -2.07 3.97
CA GLN A 171 8.38 -2.01 3.66
C GLN A 171 7.72 -0.76 4.26
N LEU A 172 8.06 -0.44 5.50
CA LEU A 172 7.55 0.76 6.15
C LEU A 172 7.98 2.02 5.38
N ARG A 173 9.28 2.15 5.08
CA ARG A 173 9.78 3.27 4.26
C ARG A 173 9.06 3.33 2.92
N GLU A 174 8.96 2.20 2.21
CA GLU A 174 8.29 2.10 0.92
C GLU A 174 6.87 2.65 0.98
N VAL A 175 6.06 2.22 1.95
CA VAL A 175 4.69 2.71 2.14
C VAL A 175 4.68 4.20 2.50
N LEU A 176 5.56 4.67 3.38
CA LEU A 176 5.62 6.09 3.74
C LEU A 176 5.99 6.99 2.56
N ASP A 177 6.94 6.54 1.72
CA ASP A 177 7.39 7.26 0.53
C ASP A 177 6.31 7.25 -0.56
N ARG A 178 5.74 6.06 -0.83
CA ARG A 178 4.72 5.82 -1.88
C ARG A 178 3.46 6.63 -1.63
N PHE A 179 3.00 6.68 -0.37
CA PHE A 179 1.77 7.37 0.04
C PHE A 179 2.02 8.75 0.70
N GLN A 180 3.25 9.27 0.61
CA GLN A 180 3.67 10.56 1.18
C GLN A 180 3.24 10.79 2.64
N LEU A 181 3.39 9.77 3.46
CA LEU A 181 2.84 9.74 4.81
C LEU A 181 3.75 10.36 5.87
N HIS A 182 5.00 10.68 5.55
CA HIS A 182 6.00 11.15 6.51
C HIS A 182 5.51 12.33 7.36
N SER A 183 4.90 13.34 6.73
CA SER A 183 4.37 14.54 7.41
C SER A 183 3.08 14.29 8.20
N ARG A 184 2.44 13.12 8.02
CA ARG A 184 1.19 12.72 8.67
C ARG A 184 1.41 11.78 9.85
N THR A 185 2.66 11.47 10.18
CA THR A 185 2.98 10.59 11.29
C THR A 185 2.51 11.20 12.62
N ARG A 186 1.81 10.40 13.42
CA ARG A 186 1.37 10.76 14.77
C ARG A 186 1.73 9.60 15.71
N PRO A 187 3.04 9.45 16.04
CA PRO A 187 3.51 8.29 16.75
C PRO A 187 2.80 8.05 18.08
N PHE A 188 2.63 6.78 18.44
CA PHE A 188 2.07 6.36 19.74
C PHE A 188 0.64 6.85 20.02
N THR A 189 -0.14 7.11 18.97
CA THR A 189 -1.58 7.40 19.08
C THR A 189 -2.46 6.16 18.90
N ARG A 190 -1.91 5.08 18.33
CA ARG A 190 -2.62 3.81 18.11
C ARG A 190 -1.88 2.62 18.71
N CYS A 191 -2.66 1.61 19.09
CA CYS A 191 -2.17 0.36 19.62
C CYS A 191 -1.53 -0.47 18.50
N ALA A 192 -0.24 -0.76 18.63
CA ALA A 192 0.48 -1.64 17.70
C ALA A 192 -0.18 -3.01 17.54
N ARG A 193 -0.85 -3.51 18.60
CA ARG A 193 -1.47 -4.84 18.63
C ARG A 193 -2.82 -4.88 17.90
N CYS A 194 -3.73 -3.97 18.23
CA CYS A 194 -5.13 -4.05 17.76
C CYS A 194 -5.65 -2.81 17.04
N ASN A 195 -4.80 -1.82 16.72
CA ASN A 195 -5.16 -0.56 16.04
C ASN A 195 -5.99 0.44 16.87
N GLY A 196 -6.44 0.06 18.08
CA GLY A 196 -7.21 0.92 18.99
C GLY A 196 -6.54 2.23 19.36
N ILE A 197 -7.32 3.28 19.61
CA ILE A 197 -6.79 4.60 20.01
C ILE A 197 -6.23 4.54 21.43
N LEU A 198 -4.98 4.99 21.59
CA LEU A 198 -4.33 5.00 22.89
C LEU A 198 -4.79 6.20 23.71
N VAL A 199 -5.10 5.96 24.98
CA VAL A 199 -5.45 6.99 25.95
C VAL A 199 -4.34 7.12 26.98
N ARG A 200 -3.99 8.36 27.36
CA ARG A 200 -3.04 8.60 28.45
C ARG A 200 -3.65 8.16 29.78
N VAL A 201 -2.86 7.50 30.61
CA VAL A 201 -3.29 7.04 31.94
C VAL A 201 -2.22 7.37 33.00
N PRO A 202 -2.61 7.70 34.24
CA PRO A 202 -1.65 7.87 35.33
C PRO A 202 -0.95 6.56 35.70
N GLY A 203 0.29 6.65 36.19
CA GLY A 203 1.07 5.49 36.66
C GLY A 203 0.35 4.62 37.69
N ALA A 204 -0.47 5.23 38.55
CA ALA A 204 -1.28 4.52 39.54
C ALA A 204 -2.25 3.50 38.92
N GLN A 205 -2.73 3.71 37.69
CA GLN A 205 -3.68 2.81 37.02
C GLN A 205 -3.02 1.63 36.30
N VAL A 206 -1.69 1.61 36.21
CA VAL A 206 -0.93 0.57 35.50
C VAL A 206 -0.03 -0.25 36.44
N VAL A 207 -0.12 0.00 37.75
CA VAL A 207 0.55 -0.80 38.78
C VAL A 207 0.15 -2.28 38.63
N GLY A 208 1.14 -3.17 38.65
CA GLY A 208 0.95 -4.61 38.43
C GLY A 208 0.80 -5.03 36.96
N GLN A 209 0.62 -4.09 36.03
CA GLN A 209 0.59 -4.37 34.58
C GLN A 209 1.92 -4.06 33.88
N VAL A 210 2.79 -3.29 34.53
CA VAL A 210 4.16 -2.98 34.08
C VAL A 210 5.18 -3.41 35.15
N PRO A 211 6.45 -3.67 34.79
CA PRO A 211 7.48 -3.99 35.77
C PRO A 211 7.58 -2.90 36.86
N ALA A 212 7.76 -3.31 38.12
CA ALA A 212 7.76 -2.40 39.27
C ALA A 212 8.81 -1.27 39.15
N GLN A 213 9.93 -1.52 38.49
CA GLN A 213 10.93 -0.49 38.19
C GLN A 213 10.37 0.59 37.25
N VAL A 214 9.69 0.19 36.17
CA VAL A 214 9.06 1.12 35.22
C VAL A 214 7.99 1.97 35.90
N ALA A 215 7.16 1.37 36.76
CA ALA A 215 6.12 2.11 37.50
C ALA A 215 6.70 3.18 38.44
N ARG A 216 7.95 3.03 38.90
CA ARG A 216 8.66 4.00 39.74
C ARG A 216 9.39 5.07 38.93
N GLU A 217 9.95 4.71 37.78
CA GLU A 217 10.81 5.58 36.98
C GLU A 217 10.06 6.39 35.92
N GLN A 218 8.90 5.94 35.47
CA GLN A 218 8.14 6.58 34.39
C GLN A 218 6.88 7.26 34.93
N SER A 219 6.59 8.45 34.40
CA SER A 219 5.38 9.21 34.70
C SER A 219 4.34 9.18 33.58
N GLU A 220 4.76 8.83 32.36
CA GLU A 220 3.90 8.83 31.17
C GLU A 220 3.54 7.40 30.74
N PHE A 221 2.25 7.11 30.75
CA PHE A 221 1.71 5.85 30.26
C PHE A 221 0.55 6.09 29.32
N SER A 222 0.43 5.20 28.34
CA SER A 222 -0.75 5.10 27.49
C SER A 222 -1.32 3.69 27.57
N ARG A 223 -2.64 3.57 27.59
CA ARG A 223 -3.36 2.29 27.58
C ARG A 223 -4.25 2.20 26.35
N CYS A 224 -4.32 1.03 25.74
CA CYS A 224 -5.37 0.71 24.78
C CYS A 224 -6.63 0.27 25.53
N PRO A 225 -7.79 0.93 25.36
CA PRO A 225 -9.04 0.51 25.99
C PRO A 225 -9.53 -0.84 25.46
N ASP A 226 -9.23 -1.17 24.20
CA ASP A 226 -9.78 -2.37 23.54
C ASP A 226 -9.08 -3.66 23.98
N CYS A 227 -7.75 -3.65 24.06
CA CYS A 227 -6.97 -4.86 24.39
C CYS A 227 -6.18 -4.77 25.71
N GLY A 228 -6.31 -3.66 26.44
CA GLY A 228 -5.65 -3.42 27.73
C GLY A 228 -4.14 -3.19 27.65
N ARG A 229 -3.51 -3.22 26.47
CA ARG A 229 -2.06 -3.08 26.34
C ARG A 229 -1.58 -1.71 26.84
N VAL A 230 -0.58 -1.72 27.72
CA VAL A 230 0.07 -0.52 28.26
C VAL A 230 1.37 -0.24 27.50
N TYR A 231 1.62 1.05 27.25
CA TYR A 231 2.78 1.60 26.56
C TYR A 231 3.42 2.70 27.41
N TRP A 232 4.75 2.79 27.37
CA TRP A 232 5.55 3.82 28.06
C TRP A 232 6.84 4.07 27.29
N PRO A 233 7.47 5.26 27.43
CA PRO A 233 8.79 5.51 26.88
C PRO A 233 9.82 4.64 27.62
N GLY A 234 10.62 3.88 26.88
CA GLY A 234 11.62 3.00 27.48
C GLY A 234 12.61 2.43 26.46
N GLY A 235 13.49 1.54 26.91
CA GLY A 235 14.56 1.01 26.06
C GLY A 235 14.10 0.33 24.76
N HIS A 236 12.89 -0.26 24.75
CA HIS A 236 12.31 -0.82 23.52
C HIS A 236 12.06 0.25 22.45
N LEU A 237 11.54 1.42 22.85
CA LEU A 237 11.32 2.55 21.97
C LEU A 237 12.65 3.09 21.41
N VAL A 238 13.67 3.24 22.26
CA VAL A 238 15.00 3.70 21.82
C VAL A 238 15.58 2.76 20.76
N ARG A 239 15.50 1.44 20.98
CA ARG A 239 15.96 0.43 20.00
C ARG A 239 15.14 0.43 18.72
N LEU A 240 13.84 0.71 18.81
CA LEU A 240 12.97 0.82 17.63
C LEU A 240 13.36 2.04 16.80
N ARG A 241 13.49 3.22 17.43
CA ARG A 241 13.92 4.46 16.79
C ARG A 241 15.23 4.29 16.02
N ARG A 242 16.25 3.71 16.66
CA ARG A 242 17.53 3.43 16.01
C ARG A 242 17.37 2.54 14.76
N ARG A 243 16.62 1.45 14.87
CA ARG A 243 16.41 0.49 13.78
C ARG A 243 15.61 1.09 12.62
N LEU A 244 14.66 1.98 12.88
CA LEU A 244 13.92 2.68 11.84
C LEU A 244 14.76 3.79 11.20
N ALA A 245 15.60 4.48 11.97
CA ALA A 245 16.53 5.48 11.45
C ALA A 245 17.58 4.89 10.50
N GLU A 246 17.99 3.63 10.68
CA GLU A 246 18.87 2.90 9.73
C GLU A 246 18.24 2.78 8.32
N VAL A 247 16.91 2.72 8.27
CA VAL A 247 16.14 2.81 7.04
C VAL A 247 15.47 4.18 6.94
N GLY A 248 16.08 5.24 7.50
CA GLY A 248 15.65 6.66 7.50
C GLY A 248 14.17 6.93 7.65
N VAL A 249 13.49 6.15 8.49
CA VAL A 249 12.18 6.48 9.04
C VAL A 249 12.41 7.06 10.43
N VAL A 250 11.93 8.27 10.68
CA VAL A 250 12.10 8.98 11.96
C VAL A 250 10.81 8.88 12.77
N LEU A 251 10.95 8.65 14.08
CA LEU A 251 9.90 8.32 15.04
C LEU A 251 9.84 9.30 16.21
#